data_AF-A0A3S3RA26-F1
#
_entry.id   AF-A0A3S3RA26-F1
#
_cell.length_a   1.000
_cell.length_b   1.000
_cell.length_c   1.000
_cell.angle_alpha   90.00
_cell.angle_beta   90.00
_cell.angle_gamma   90.00
#
_symmetry.space_group_name_H-M   'P 1'
#
loop_
_entity.id
_entity.type
_entity.pdbx_description
1 polymer ?
#
loop_
_entity_poly.entity_id
_entity_poly.type
_entity_poly.pdbx_seq_one_letter_code
_entity_poly.pdbx_strand_id
1 'polypeptide(L)'
;YHFKTYEYNQSHKPVREQDKVVGHAVRAMYLYSGMADIATEYGDDTLRVALDRLWDDLMTKSLYVTGGLGPSAHNEGFTSDYDLPNETAYAETCASVGLVFWASRMLGMGPNARYADMMERALYNGSISGLSLDGSLFFYENPLESRGGHHRWKWHRCPCCPPNIGRMVASIGSYFYGLADDALAVHLYGDSSARFEIAGRQVTLVQTSNYPWDGAVAIEVGPEAPVAFTLHLRVPVWCRKAALRVNGKLVDLEAATVDGYAAIRREWRQGDKVELDLEMSMARLFANPQVRQDIGRVALARGPLIYCVEETDNGGGLHRIALPREARLEAHKEPNLLGGVVTLSAIGSRAETESWGADLYRREPPATEATKLKAVPYFAWDNREPGEMLVWLREG
;
A
#
# COMPACT_ATOMS: atom_id res chain seq x y z
N TYR A 1 -1.48 -28.88 21.45
CA TYR A 1 -1.16 -27.91 20.39
C TYR A 1 -2.46 -27.52 19.69
N HIS A 2 -2.80 -26.22 19.64
CA HIS A 2 -4.07 -25.75 19.06
C HIS A 2 -4.15 -25.94 17.53
N PHE A 3 -3.02 -26.06 16.84
CA PHE A 3 -2.94 -26.24 15.38
C PHE A 3 -2.47 -27.65 15.01
N LYS A 4 -3.04 -28.22 13.94
CA LYS A 4 -2.80 -29.60 13.48
C LYS A 4 -1.50 -29.76 12.68
N THR A 5 -0.97 -28.67 12.10
CA THR A 5 0.29 -28.64 11.33
C THR A 5 1.27 -27.65 11.96
N TYR A 6 2.55 -27.78 11.61
CA TYR A 6 3.60 -26.82 11.97
C TYR A 6 3.63 -25.58 11.05
N GLU A 7 2.56 -25.35 10.27
CA GLU A 7 2.47 -24.21 9.37
C GLU A 7 2.23 -22.91 10.14
N TYR A 8 1.49 -22.95 11.26
CA TYR A 8 1.16 -21.78 12.09
C TYR A 8 2.39 -20.95 12.54
N ASN A 9 3.54 -21.61 12.71
CA ASN A 9 4.82 -21.01 13.08
C ASN A 9 5.91 -21.25 12.02
N GLN A 10 5.51 -21.56 10.78
CA GLN A 10 6.39 -21.71 9.62
C GLN A 10 7.55 -22.70 9.87
N SER A 11 7.34 -23.74 10.67
CA SER A 11 8.34 -24.76 11.00
C SER A 11 8.01 -26.13 10.42
N HIS A 12 7.10 -26.18 9.43
CA HIS A 12 6.69 -27.39 8.72
C HIS A 12 7.72 -27.84 7.67
N LYS A 13 8.57 -26.92 7.19
CA LYS A 13 9.68 -27.17 6.26
C LYS A 13 10.88 -26.27 6.64
N PRO A 14 12.13 -26.68 6.34
CA PRO A 14 13.27 -25.78 6.34
C PRO A 14 12.99 -24.53 5.49
N VAL A 15 13.46 -23.36 5.92
CA VAL A 15 13.10 -22.08 5.29
C VAL A 15 13.44 -22.00 3.79
N ARG A 16 14.52 -22.68 3.36
CA ARG A 16 14.92 -22.75 1.94
C ARG A 16 13.98 -23.62 1.09
N GLU A 17 13.23 -24.50 1.73
CA GLU A 17 12.29 -25.42 1.07
C GLU A 17 10.84 -24.93 1.13
N GLN A 18 10.57 -23.79 1.80
CA GLN A 18 9.24 -23.20 1.86
C GLN A 18 8.88 -22.56 0.51
N ASP A 19 7.80 -23.06 -0.07
CA ASP A 19 7.27 -22.71 -1.39
C ASP A 19 5.94 -21.96 -1.34
N LYS A 20 5.39 -21.79 -0.14
CA LYS A 20 4.13 -21.13 0.11
C LYS A 20 4.16 -20.34 1.41
N VAL A 21 3.54 -19.18 1.41
CA VAL A 21 3.33 -18.40 2.63
C VAL A 21 2.11 -18.94 3.39
N VAL A 22 2.34 -19.44 4.60
CA VAL A 22 1.33 -20.18 5.40
C VAL A 22 1.36 -19.75 6.87
N GLY A 23 0.29 -20.09 7.60
CA GLY A 23 0.22 -19.90 9.05
C GLY A 23 -0.02 -18.46 9.47
N HIS A 24 0.48 -18.09 10.67
CA HIS A 24 0.29 -16.75 11.22
C HIS A 24 1.01 -15.69 10.38
N ALA A 25 0.28 -14.63 10.02
CA ALA A 25 0.74 -13.57 9.12
C ALA A 25 1.99 -12.85 9.62
N VAL A 26 1.93 -12.26 10.83
CA VAL A 26 3.06 -11.53 11.44
C VAL A 26 4.32 -12.39 11.56
N ARG A 27 4.19 -13.65 12.00
CA ARG A 27 5.35 -14.55 12.13
C ARG A 27 6.04 -14.81 10.80
N ALA A 28 5.26 -15.06 9.74
CA ALA A 28 5.79 -15.23 8.41
C ALA A 28 6.57 -13.99 7.97
N MET A 29 5.98 -12.78 8.09
CA MET A 29 6.64 -11.54 7.66
C MET A 29 7.94 -11.27 8.43
N TYR A 30 7.96 -11.54 9.75
CA TYR A 30 9.17 -11.36 10.56
C TYR A 30 10.24 -12.41 10.26
N LEU A 31 9.84 -13.66 10.01
CA LEU A 31 10.76 -14.71 9.57
C LEU A 31 11.42 -14.34 8.24
N TYR A 32 10.63 -13.90 7.26
CA TYR A 32 11.13 -13.55 5.93
C TYR A 32 11.96 -12.27 5.94
N SER A 33 11.62 -11.32 6.82
CA SER A 33 12.49 -10.18 7.12
C SER A 33 13.87 -10.65 7.58
N GLY A 34 13.93 -11.53 8.60
CA GLY A 34 15.21 -12.05 9.08
C GLY A 34 15.98 -12.86 8.02
N MET A 35 15.29 -13.61 7.18
CA MET A 35 15.90 -14.30 6.05
C MET A 35 16.52 -13.32 5.04
N ALA A 36 15.86 -12.20 4.74
CA ALA A 36 16.35 -11.19 3.80
C ALA A 36 17.58 -10.44 4.34
N ASP A 37 17.62 -10.17 5.65
CA ASP A 37 18.79 -9.61 6.32
C ASP A 37 20.01 -10.55 6.17
N ILE A 38 19.83 -11.84 6.43
CA ILE A 38 20.91 -12.84 6.28
C ILE A 38 21.35 -13.00 4.81
N ALA A 39 20.40 -13.01 3.88
CA ALA A 39 20.71 -13.10 2.45
C ALA A 39 21.58 -11.91 1.99
N THR A 40 21.26 -10.71 2.46
CA THR A 40 21.98 -9.48 2.11
C THR A 40 23.36 -9.42 2.77
N GLU A 41 23.45 -9.62 4.09
CA GLU A 41 24.68 -9.46 4.86
C GLU A 41 25.74 -10.51 4.49
N TYR A 42 25.32 -11.76 4.23
CA TYR A 42 26.24 -12.87 3.96
C TYR A 42 26.31 -13.26 2.48
N GLY A 43 25.56 -12.60 1.60
CA GLY A 43 25.50 -12.95 0.17
C GLY A 43 24.97 -14.36 -0.08
N ASP A 44 23.96 -14.82 0.68
CA ASP A 44 23.39 -16.16 0.53
C ASP A 44 22.29 -16.20 -0.54
N ASP A 45 22.71 -16.47 -1.79
CA ASP A 45 21.81 -16.60 -2.94
C ASP A 45 20.73 -17.68 -2.76
N THR A 46 20.96 -18.70 -1.93
CA THR A 46 19.98 -19.77 -1.72
C THR A 46 18.77 -19.28 -0.92
N LEU A 47 18.97 -18.32 -0.01
CA LEU A 47 17.88 -17.66 0.70
C LEU A 47 17.16 -16.67 -0.20
N ARG A 48 17.88 -15.97 -1.10
CA ARG A 48 17.29 -15.08 -2.10
C ARG A 48 16.26 -15.81 -2.97
N VAL A 49 16.60 -16.99 -3.48
CA VAL A 49 15.68 -17.82 -4.29
C VAL A 49 14.42 -18.20 -3.50
N ALA A 50 14.56 -18.58 -2.22
CA ALA A 50 13.42 -18.91 -1.38
C ALA A 50 12.54 -17.68 -1.10
N LEU A 51 13.15 -16.53 -0.82
CA LEU A 51 12.46 -15.26 -0.60
C LEU A 51 11.70 -14.80 -1.84
N ASP A 52 12.31 -14.90 -3.03
CA ASP A 52 11.66 -14.53 -4.29
C ASP A 52 10.41 -15.38 -4.55
N ARG A 53 10.51 -16.70 -4.34
CA ARG A 53 9.37 -17.63 -4.44
C ARG A 53 8.25 -17.30 -3.45
N LEU A 54 8.60 -17.04 -2.18
CA LEU A 54 7.63 -16.70 -1.14
C LEU A 54 6.98 -15.33 -1.37
N TRP A 55 7.76 -14.37 -1.87
CA TRP A 55 7.26 -13.06 -2.27
C TRP A 55 6.23 -13.21 -3.38
N ASP A 56 6.56 -13.95 -4.45
CA ASP A 56 5.66 -14.18 -5.58
C ASP A 56 4.37 -14.89 -5.12
N ASP A 57 4.47 -15.89 -4.25
CA ASP A 57 3.30 -16.59 -3.70
C ASP A 57 2.37 -15.66 -2.91
N LEU A 58 2.92 -14.80 -2.03
CA LEU A 58 2.12 -13.82 -1.29
C LEU A 58 1.45 -12.82 -2.24
N MET A 59 2.25 -12.17 -3.10
CA MET A 59 1.80 -11.06 -3.94
C MET A 59 0.72 -11.47 -4.94
N THR A 60 0.77 -12.71 -5.43
CA THR A 60 -0.13 -13.15 -6.50
C THR A 60 -1.41 -13.81 -6.01
N LYS A 61 -1.51 -14.18 -4.72
CA LYS A 61 -2.60 -15.05 -4.22
C LYS A 61 -3.21 -14.67 -2.88
N SER A 62 -2.46 -14.03 -1.98
CA SER A 62 -2.81 -13.99 -0.55
C SER A 62 -2.68 -12.60 0.07
N LEU A 63 -2.85 -11.55 -0.74
CA LEU A 63 -2.72 -10.16 -0.32
C LEU A 63 -3.96 -9.34 -0.71
N TYR A 64 -4.47 -8.54 0.22
CA TYR A 64 -5.56 -7.60 -0.04
C TYR A 64 -5.06 -6.40 -0.86
N VAL A 65 -5.97 -5.72 -1.57
CA VAL A 65 -5.64 -4.52 -2.37
C VAL A 65 -5.00 -3.40 -1.55
N THR A 66 -5.25 -3.37 -0.24
CA THR A 66 -4.69 -2.42 0.74
C THR A 66 -3.26 -2.76 1.19
N GLY A 67 -2.70 -3.91 0.77
CA GLY A 67 -1.46 -4.44 1.33
C GLY A 67 -1.64 -5.14 2.68
N GLY A 68 -2.88 -5.29 3.16
CA GLY A 68 -3.19 -6.15 4.32
C GLY A 68 -3.05 -7.63 3.98
N LEU A 69 -2.78 -8.47 4.98
CA LEU A 69 -2.67 -9.92 4.84
C LEU A 69 -3.19 -10.68 6.05
N GLY A 70 -3.55 -11.94 5.82
CA GLY A 70 -4.21 -12.80 6.81
C GLY A 70 -5.73 -12.65 6.73
N PRO A 71 -6.43 -13.49 5.96
CA PRO A 71 -7.89 -13.42 5.87
C PRO A 71 -8.65 -13.97 7.08
N SER A 72 -8.01 -14.72 7.99
CA SER A 72 -8.73 -15.44 9.05
C SER A 72 -8.35 -15.04 10.46
N ALA A 73 -9.37 -14.74 11.28
CA ALA A 73 -9.22 -14.53 12.72
C ALA A 73 -8.87 -15.80 13.51
N HIS A 74 -9.09 -16.99 12.94
CA HIS A 74 -8.82 -18.25 13.65
C HIS A 74 -7.32 -18.49 13.87
N ASN A 75 -6.51 -18.14 12.89
CA ASN A 75 -5.06 -18.33 12.92
C ASN A 75 -4.28 -17.01 12.74
N GLU A 76 -4.98 -15.88 12.67
CA GLU A 76 -4.40 -14.54 12.48
C GLU A 76 -3.51 -14.51 11.22
N GLY A 77 -3.97 -15.17 10.17
CA GLY A 77 -3.07 -15.72 9.17
C GLY A 77 -3.73 -16.19 7.89
N PHE A 78 -2.92 -16.90 7.10
CA PHE A 78 -3.24 -17.35 5.76
C PHE A 78 -4.19 -18.55 5.77
N THR A 79 -5.07 -18.62 4.78
CA THR A 79 -6.00 -19.74 4.57
C THR A 79 -5.63 -20.51 3.30
N SER A 80 -6.20 -20.13 2.16
CA SER A 80 -5.97 -20.74 0.85
C SER A 80 -5.82 -19.67 -0.22
N ASP A 81 -5.24 -20.06 -1.35
CA ASP A 81 -4.98 -19.15 -2.47
C ASP A 81 -6.29 -18.47 -2.90
N TYR A 82 -6.23 -17.15 -3.09
CA TYR A 82 -7.35 -16.31 -3.52
C TYR A 82 -8.54 -16.22 -2.55
N ASP A 83 -8.40 -16.71 -1.32
CA ASP A 83 -9.40 -16.54 -0.26
C ASP A 83 -9.22 -15.20 0.46
N LEU A 84 -9.91 -14.17 -0.04
CA LEU A 84 -9.77 -12.77 0.43
C LEU A 84 -11.15 -12.16 0.76
N PRO A 85 -11.84 -12.62 1.83
CA PRO A 85 -13.11 -12.03 2.24
C PRO A 85 -12.95 -10.63 2.80
N ASN A 86 -13.74 -9.67 2.30
CA ASN A 86 -13.62 -8.26 2.71
C ASN A 86 -14.16 -7.96 4.11
N GLU A 87 -15.35 -8.49 4.45
CA GLU A 87 -16.03 -8.20 5.72
C GLU A 87 -15.33 -8.88 6.91
N THR A 88 -14.88 -10.12 6.72
CA THR A 88 -14.24 -10.92 7.78
C THR A 88 -12.72 -10.89 7.68
N ALA A 89 -12.13 -9.99 6.90
CA ALA A 89 -10.68 -9.89 6.76
C ALA A 89 -10.05 -9.63 8.12
N TYR A 90 -9.06 -10.45 8.50
CA TYR A 90 -8.28 -10.16 9.69
C TYR A 90 -7.32 -9.00 9.42
N ALA A 91 -6.51 -9.10 8.36
CA ALA A 91 -5.67 -8.01 7.83
C ALA A 91 -4.98 -7.22 8.96
N GLU A 92 -4.27 -7.93 9.84
CA GLU A 92 -3.76 -7.37 11.09
C GLU A 92 -2.81 -6.19 10.82
N THR A 93 -2.93 -5.10 11.60
CA THR A 93 -2.03 -3.94 11.52
C THR A 93 -0.55 -4.37 11.60
N CYS A 94 -0.20 -5.25 12.54
CA CYS A 94 1.17 -5.77 12.67
C CYS A 94 1.64 -6.56 11.45
N ALA A 95 0.73 -7.20 10.72
CA ALA A 95 1.08 -7.98 9.55
C ALA A 95 1.44 -7.06 8.38
N SER A 96 0.67 -5.99 8.16
CA SER A 96 1.00 -4.93 7.19
C SER A 96 2.32 -4.24 7.54
N VAL A 97 2.55 -3.92 8.82
CA VAL A 97 3.84 -3.39 9.30
C VAL A 97 4.99 -4.38 9.03
N GLY A 98 4.76 -5.68 9.27
CA GLY A 98 5.71 -6.73 8.94
C GLY A 98 6.02 -6.82 7.44
N LEU A 99 5.02 -6.61 6.58
CA LEU A 99 5.22 -6.55 5.13
C LEU A 99 6.07 -5.34 4.72
N VAL A 100 5.87 -4.17 5.34
CA VAL A 100 6.75 -2.99 5.14
C VAL A 100 8.19 -3.35 5.51
N PHE A 101 8.41 -4.01 6.64
CA PHE A 101 9.75 -4.43 7.07
C PHE A 101 10.40 -5.44 6.13
N TRP A 102 9.63 -6.41 5.66
CA TRP A 102 10.13 -7.42 4.73
C TRP A 102 10.48 -6.78 3.39
N ALA A 103 9.57 -5.98 2.82
CA ALA A 103 9.78 -5.27 1.57
C ALA A 103 11.02 -4.36 1.61
N SER A 104 11.21 -3.63 2.71
CA SER A 104 12.39 -2.80 2.95
C SER A 104 13.69 -3.61 2.94
N ARG A 105 13.70 -4.81 3.51
CA ARG A 105 14.89 -5.67 3.53
C ARG A 105 15.17 -6.33 2.19
N MET A 106 14.12 -6.64 1.43
CA MET A 106 14.28 -7.10 0.05
C MET A 106 14.98 -6.05 -0.83
N LEU A 107 14.80 -4.75 -0.54
CA LEU A 107 15.51 -3.65 -1.22
C LEU A 107 16.99 -3.55 -0.84
N GLY A 108 17.43 -4.21 0.24
CA GLY A 108 18.85 -4.34 0.59
C GLY A 108 19.66 -5.15 -0.42
N MET A 109 18.99 -6.03 -1.19
CA MET A 109 19.60 -6.80 -2.28
C MET A 109 19.68 -6.02 -3.60
N GLY A 110 19.20 -4.78 -3.62
CA GLY A 110 19.23 -3.89 -4.78
C GLY A 110 17.87 -3.22 -5.06
N PRO A 111 17.85 -2.07 -5.77
CA PRO A 111 16.62 -1.38 -6.11
C PRO A 111 15.74 -2.23 -7.04
N ASN A 112 14.52 -2.57 -6.59
CA ASN A 112 13.53 -3.25 -7.41
C ASN A 112 12.12 -2.77 -7.03
N ALA A 113 11.40 -2.22 -8.01
CA ALA A 113 10.10 -1.58 -7.78
C ALA A 113 9.06 -2.55 -7.25
N ARG A 114 9.18 -3.87 -7.50
CA ARG A 114 8.25 -4.87 -6.97
C ARG A 114 8.17 -4.85 -5.45
N TYR A 115 9.29 -4.56 -4.78
CA TYR A 115 9.36 -4.46 -3.32
C TYR A 115 8.93 -3.08 -2.84
N ALA A 116 9.47 -2.02 -3.45
CA ALA A 116 9.19 -0.65 -3.03
C ALA A 116 7.73 -0.23 -3.28
N ASP A 117 7.11 -0.69 -4.37
CA ASP A 117 5.69 -0.43 -4.64
C ASP A 117 4.79 -1.12 -3.60
N MET A 118 5.16 -2.32 -3.17
CA MET A 118 4.42 -3.00 -2.11
C MET A 118 4.67 -2.38 -0.74
N MET A 119 5.91 -1.97 -0.46
CA MET A 119 6.26 -1.20 0.73
C MET A 119 5.40 0.06 0.80
N GLU A 120 5.32 0.84 -0.29
CA GLU A 120 4.49 2.04 -0.40
C GLU A 120 2.99 1.72 -0.20
N ARG A 121 2.48 0.69 -0.88
CA ARG A 121 1.07 0.30 -0.76
C ARG A 121 0.70 -0.10 0.67
N ALA A 122 1.48 -0.97 1.31
CA ALA A 122 1.24 -1.38 2.70
C ALA A 122 1.41 -0.20 3.66
N LEU A 123 2.38 0.67 3.43
CA LEU A 123 2.64 1.85 4.26
C LEU A 123 1.46 2.83 4.23
N TYR A 124 1.00 3.25 3.04
CA TYR A 124 -0.03 4.28 2.88
C TYR A 124 -1.47 3.77 3.04
N ASN A 125 -1.67 2.45 3.17
CA ASN A 125 -3.00 1.85 3.29
C ASN A 125 -3.08 0.95 4.51
N GLY A 126 -2.80 -0.35 4.36
CA GLY A 126 -3.09 -1.38 5.38
C GLY A 126 -2.30 -1.28 6.68
N SER A 127 -1.23 -0.48 6.75
CA SER A 127 -0.49 -0.24 8.00
C SER A 127 -1.09 0.93 8.77
N ILE A 128 -1.16 2.12 8.14
CA ILE A 128 -1.62 3.34 8.81
C ILE A 128 -3.14 3.41 8.98
N SER A 129 -3.94 2.59 8.29
CA SER A 129 -5.37 2.40 8.63
C SER A 129 -5.53 1.94 10.08
N GLY A 130 -4.53 1.24 10.61
CA GLY A 130 -4.42 0.78 11.99
C GLY A 130 -4.34 1.88 13.05
N LEU A 131 -4.20 3.15 12.67
CA LEU A 131 -3.98 4.29 13.55
C LEU A 131 -4.96 5.41 13.20
N SER A 132 -5.63 6.00 14.20
CA SER A 132 -6.46 7.19 13.97
C SER A 132 -5.60 8.39 13.58
N LEU A 133 -6.20 9.40 12.92
CA LEU A 133 -5.47 10.58 12.44
C LEU A 133 -4.87 11.41 13.59
N ASP A 134 -5.48 11.39 14.77
CA ASP A 134 -4.96 12.03 15.98
C ASP A 134 -3.97 11.14 16.77
N GLY A 135 -3.74 9.90 16.31
CA GLY A 135 -2.84 8.93 16.92
C GLY A 135 -3.32 8.30 18.24
N SER A 136 -4.59 8.49 18.62
CA SER A 136 -5.10 8.08 19.94
C SER A 136 -5.85 6.73 19.97
N LEU A 137 -6.28 6.23 18.82
CA LEU A 137 -7.04 4.98 18.66
C LEU A 137 -6.40 4.07 17.62
N PHE A 138 -6.63 2.76 17.77
CA PHE A 138 -5.97 1.72 16.98
C PHE A 138 -6.94 0.65 16.48
N PHE A 139 -6.70 0.13 15.29
CA PHE A 139 -7.26 -1.16 14.86
C PHE A 139 -6.26 -2.30 15.10
N TYR A 140 -6.80 -3.45 15.50
CA TYR A 140 -6.10 -4.72 15.37
C TYR A 140 -6.35 -5.26 13.95
N GLU A 141 -7.63 -5.47 13.61
CA GLU A 141 -8.08 -5.90 12.30
C GLU A 141 -8.43 -4.74 11.36
N ASN A 142 -8.05 -4.83 10.09
CA ASN A 142 -8.30 -3.79 9.08
C ASN A 142 -9.20 -4.33 7.95
N PRO A 143 -10.53 -4.41 8.15
CA PRO A 143 -11.44 -4.95 7.15
C PRO A 143 -11.53 -4.06 5.91
N LEU A 144 -12.01 -4.64 4.81
CA LEU A 144 -12.28 -3.93 3.54
C LEU A 144 -13.78 -3.68 3.32
N GLU A 145 -14.62 -4.22 4.20
CA GLU A 145 -16.07 -4.02 4.26
C GLU A 145 -16.49 -4.01 5.73
N SER A 146 -17.27 -3.00 6.14
CA SER A 146 -17.80 -2.86 7.50
C SER A 146 -19.27 -2.53 7.44
N ARG A 147 -20.07 -3.16 8.31
CA ARG A 147 -21.50 -2.85 8.51
C ARG A 147 -21.74 -1.79 9.59
N GLY A 148 -20.69 -1.07 9.99
CA GLY A 148 -20.75 -0.03 11.02
C GLY A 148 -20.52 -0.51 12.46
N GLY A 149 -20.12 -1.77 12.66
CA GLY A 149 -19.83 -2.33 13.98
C GLY A 149 -18.33 -2.42 14.33
N HIS A 150 -17.44 -1.97 13.45
CA HIS A 150 -15.98 -2.09 13.60
C HIS A 150 -15.37 -0.70 13.79
N HIS A 151 -14.81 -0.44 14.97
CA HIS A 151 -14.26 0.87 15.36
C HIS A 151 -12.89 0.73 16.02
N ARG A 152 -12.04 1.74 15.85
CA ARG A 152 -10.74 1.79 16.52
C ARG A 152 -10.93 1.85 18.04
N TRP A 153 -10.00 1.24 18.74
CA TRP A 153 -10.01 1.10 20.19
C TRP A 153 -8.93 1.97 20.81
N LYS A 154 -9.12 2.41 22.05
CA LYS A 154 -8.04 3.03 22.83
C LYS A 154 -6.92 2.04 23.15
N TRP A 155 -7.30 0.78 23.43
CA TRP A 155 -6.37 -0.27 23.80
C TRP A 155 -6.96 -1.65 23.55
N HIS A 156 -6.10 -2.67 23.45
CA HIS A 156 -6.49 -4.05 23.22
C HIS A 156 -5.83 -4.98 24.26
N ARG A 157 -6.45 -6.13 24.55
CA ARG A 157 -5.92 -7.12 25.52
C ARG A 157 -4.55 -7.67 25.11
N CYS A 158 -4.29 -7.73 23.80
CA CYS A 158 -3.00 -8.03 23.22
C CYS A 158 -2.54 -6.77 22.46
N PRO A 159 -1.79 -5.87 23.12
CA PRO A 159 -1.47 -4.57 22.55
C PRO A 159 -0.20 -4.62 21.70
N CYS A 160 -0.10 -5.59 20.80
CA CYS A 160 0.98 -5.65 19.82
C CYS A 160 0.89 -4.46 18.84
N CYS A 161 -0.31 -4.12 18.39
CA CYS A 161 -0.55 -3.11 17.34
C CYS A 161 -0.09 -1.70 17.73
N PRO A 162 -0.47 -1.11 18.89
CA PRO A 162 -0.12 0.28 19.21
C PRO A 162 1.39 0.59 19.20
N PRO A 163 2.27 -0.15 19.91
CA PRO A 163 3.70 0.12 19.85
C PRO A 163 4.32 -0.28 18.50
N ASN A 164 3.74 -1.25 17.78
CA ASN A 164 4.29 -1.73 16.52
C ASN A 164 4.08 -0.73 15.37
N ILE A 165 2.87 -0.16 15.24
CA ILE A 165 2.64 0.93 14.28
C ILE A 165 3.39 2.19 14.69
N GLY A 166 3.42 2.50 15.99
CA GLY A 166 4.14 3.66 16.53
C GLY A 166 5.63 3.65 16.16
N ARG A 167 6.33 2.52 16.32
CA ARG A 167 7.75 2.42 15.90
C ARG A 167 7.95 2.53 14.39
N MET A 168 7.00 2.05 13.59
CA MET A 168 7.09 2.17 12.12
C MET A 168 6.97 3.64 11.71
N VAL A 169 5.95 4.34 12.23
CA VAL A 169 5.75 5.78 11.94
C VAL A 169 6.94 6.61 12.42
N ALA A 170 7.45 6.34 13.63
CA ALA A 170 8.62 7.03 14.18
C ALA A 170 9.91 6.78 13.37
N SER A 171 9.99 5.67 12.64
CA SER A 171 11.15 5.31 11.81
C SER A 171 10.93 5.54 10.31
N ILE A 172 9.90 6.31 9.93
CA ILE A 172 9.51 6.45 8.53
C ILE A 172 10.64 6.91 7.59
N GLY A 173 11.52 7.79 8.08
CA GLY A 173 12.66 8.29 7.31
C GLY A 173 13.63 7.20 6.86
N SER A 174 13.70 6.07 7.56
CA SER A 174 14.56 4.93 7.21
C SER A 174 14.08 4.14 5.98
N TYR A 175 12.84 4.34 5.53
CA TYR A 175 12.28 3.65 4.36
C TYR A 175 12.36 4.49 3.07
N PHE A 176 12.79 5.76 3.17
CA PHE A 176 12.86 6.64 2.01
C PHE A 176 14.03 6.32 1.08
N TYR A 177 15.14 5.86 1.65
CA TYR A 177 16.42 5.80 0.94
C TYR A 177 17.13 4.46 1.15
N GLY A 178 17.83 4.00 0.11
CA GLY A 178 18.79 2.90 0.17
C GLY A 178 20.16 3.40 -0.24
N LEU A 179 21.21 3.04 0.50
CA LEU A 179 22.58 3.52 0.29
C LEU A 179 23.50 2.36 -0.06
N ALA A 180 24.31 2.55 -1.09
CA ALA A 180 25.46 1.71 -1.43
C ALA A 180 26.70 2.60 -1.57
N ASP A 181 27.88 1.98 -1.73
CA ASP A 181 29.16 2.70 -1.77
C ASP A 181 29.21 3.81 -2.83
N ASP A 182 28.61 3.58 -4.02
CA ASP A 182 28.61 4.52 -5.14
C ASP A 182 27.22 4.78 -5.75
N ALA A 183 26.16 4.50 -4.96
CA ALA A 183 24.78 4.69 -5.40
C ALA A 183 23.84 5.07 -4.24
N LEU A 184 22.82 5.85 -4.58
CA LEU A 184 21.72 6.20 -3.69
C LEU A 184 20.40 5.88 -4.38
N ALA A 185 19.53 5.12 -3.73
CA ALA A 185 18.18 4.84 -4.19
C ALA A 185 17.16 5.66 -3.40
N VAL A 186 16.20 6.26 -4.11
CA VAL A 186 15.02 6.91 -3.53
C VAL A 186 13.83 5.98 -3.72
N HIS A 187 13.40 5.35 -2.63
CA HIS A 187 12.28 4.41 -2.61
C HIS A 187 10.94 5.12 -2.38
N LEU A 188 10.88 6.10 -1.50
CA LEU A 188 9.65 6.86 -1.20
C LEU A 188 9.81 8.34 -1.51
N TYR A 189 8.69 8.97 -1.83
CA TYR A 189 8.60 10.38 -2.18
C TYR A 189 7.85 11.16 -1.11
N GLY A 190 8.38 12.33 -0.77
CA GLY A 190 7.81 13.22 0.24
C GLY A 190 8.82 14.27 0.68
N ASP A 191 8.32 15.36 1.26
CA ASP A 191 9.15 16.45 1.78
C ASP A 191 10.15 15.92 2.82
N SER A 192 11.45 16.03 2.52
CA SER A 192 12.50 15.48 3.37
C SER A 192 13.88 16.07 3.07
N SER A 193 14.76 16.03 4.07
CA SER A 193 16.18 16.35 3.92
C SER A 193 17.02 15.26 4.58
N ALA A 194 17.98 14.72 3.83
CA ALA A 194 18.85 13.65 4.29
C ALA A 194 20.32 13.92 3.90
N ARG A 195 21.24 13.37 4.69
CA ARG A 195 22.69 13.47 4.47
C ARG A 195 23.27 12.08 4.40
N PHE A 196 24.13 11.86 3.41
CA PHE A 196 24.75 10.57 3.12
C PHE A 196 26.25 10.74 2.90
N GLU A 197 27.00 9.68 3.16
CA GLU A 197 28.36 9.54 2.65
C GLU A 197 28.31 8.63 1.42
N ILE A 198 28.61 9.17 0.24
CA ILE A 198 28.58 8.44 -1.04
C ILE A 198 29.94 8.62 -1.70
N ALA A 199 30.59 7.53 -2.08
CA ALA A 199 31.93 7.51 -2.66
C ALA A 199 32.95 8.36 -1.85
N GLY A 200 32.86 8.32 -0.52
CA GLY A 200 33.73 9.07 0.39
C GLY A 200 33.51 10.60 0.38
N ARG A 201 32.32 11.06 0.01
CA ARG A 201 31.90 12.47 0.03
C ARG A 201 30.57 12.63 0.73
N GLN A 202 30.44 13.69 1.52
CA GLN A 202 29.15 14.06 2.09
C GLN A 202 28.26 14.66 1.02
N VAL A 203 27.03 14.15 0.93
CA VAL A 203 26.00 14.57 -0.01
C VAL A 203 24.71 14.85 0.75
N THR A 204 24.20 16.06 0.63
CA THR A 204 22.84 16.40 1.09
C THR A 204 21.86 16.23 -0.06
N LEU A 205 20.73 15.58 0.21
CA LEU A 205 19.61 15.47 -0.71
C LEU A 205 18.37 16.09 -0.05
N VAL A 206 17.72 17.00 -0.77
CA VAL A 206 16.48 17.64 -0.32
C VAL A 206 15.38 17.31 -1.31
N GLN A 207 14.33 16.64 -0.84
CA GLN A 207 13.10 16.44 -1.61
C GLN A 207 12.06 17.48 -1.19
N THR A 208 11.45 18.12 -2.19
CA THR A 208 10.27 18.98 -2.01
C THR A 208 9.13 18.36 -2.80
N SER A 209 8.10 17.89 -2.10
CA SER A 209 6.93 17.26 -2.73
C SER A 209 5.71 17.29 -1.82
N ASN A 210 4.52 17.39 -2.43
CA ASN A 210 3.23 17.20 -1.75
C ASN A 210 2.66 15.79 -1.96
N TYR A 211 3.53 14.82 -2.25
CA TYR A 211 3.19 13.39 -2.30
C TYR A 211 2.57 12.95 -0.96
N PRO A 212 1.50 12.13 -0.93
CA PRO A 212 0.86 11.40 -2.03
C PRO A 212 -0.31 12.15 -2.70
N TRP A 213 -0.47 13.45 -2.48
CA TRP A 213 -1.58 14.22 -3.07
C TRP A 213 -1.27 14.73 -4.47
N ASP A 214 0.00 15.03 -4.73
CA ASP A 214 0.55 15.51 -6.00
C ASP A 214 1.73 14.64 -6.43
N GLY A 215 1.96 14.55 -7.74
CA GLY A 215 3.00 13.70 -8.33
C GLY A 215 4.31 14.42 -8.65
N ALA A 216 4.39 15.74 -8.46
CA ALA A 216 5.62 16.49 -8.66
C ALA A 216 6.58 16.29 -7.48
N VAL A 217 7.80 15.88 -7.80
CA VAL A 217 8.90 15.70 -6.86
C VAL A 217 10.09 16.49 -7.39
N ALA A 218 10.54 17.48 -6.62
CA ALA A 218 11.79 18.19 -6.88
C ALA A 218 12.85 17.69 -5.90
N ILE A 219 14.01 17.31 -6.42
CA ILE A 219 15.14 16.81 -5.64
C ILE A 219 16.35 17.72 -5.91
N GLU A 220 16.87 18.35 -4.89
CA GLU A 220 18.13 19.09 -4.95
C GLU A 220 19.27 18.22 -4.40
N VAL A 221 20.35 18.11 -5.17
CA VAL A 221 21.54 17.34 -4.81
C VAL A 221 22.67 18.31 -4.47
N GLY A 222 23.20 18.22 -3.26
CA GLY A 222 24.22 19.11 -2.71
C GLY A 222 25.41 18.36 -2.13
N PRO A 223 26.37 17.91 -2.96
CA PRO A 223 27.61 17.34 -2.49
C PRO A 223 28.61 18.44 -2.07
N GLU A 224 29.44 18.17 -1.05
CA GLU A 224 30.47 19.13 -0.60
C GLU A 224 31.52 19.46 -1.67
N ALA A 225 31.77 18.51 -2.58
CA ALA A 225 32.60 18.67 -3.76
C ALA A 225 32.05 17.78 -4.89
N PRO A 226 32.35 18.06 -6.18
CA PRO A 226 31.89 17.22 -7.28
C PRO A 226 32.21 15.73 -7.05
N VAL A 227 31.19 14.88 -7.21
CA VAL A 227 31.29 13.43 -6.95
C VAL A 227 30.44 12.66 -7.95
N ALA A 228 30.99 11.57 -8.48
CA ALA A 228 30.28 10.68 -9.39
C ALA A 228 29.60 9.56 -8.61
N PHE A 229 28.29 9.42 -8.76
CA PHE A 229 27.51 8.32 -8.21
C PHE A 229 26.23 8.11 -9.02
N THR A 230 25.57 6.97 -8.79
CA THR A 230 24.27 6.66 -9.43
C THR A 230 23.12 7.05 -8.51
N LEU A 231 22.22 7.91 -8.98
CA LEU A 231 20.95 8.17 -8.31
C LEU A 231 19.87 7.28 -8.93
N HIS A 232 19.31 6.35 -8.17
CA HIS A 232 18.19 5.50 -8.56
C HIS A 232 16.88 6.13 -8.09
N LEU A 233 15.97 6.44 -9.00
CA LEU A 233 14.63 6.95 -8.67
C LEU A 233 13.58 5.92 -9.07
N ARG A 234 12.73 5.52 -8.13
CA ARG A 234 11.62 4.60 -8.42
C ARG A 234 10.63 5.23 -9.40
N VAL A 235 10.28 4.50 -10.45
CA VAL A 235 9.10 4.80 -11.27
C VAL A 235 7.99 3.87 -10.80
N PRO A 236 7.00 4.36 -10.02
CA PRO A 236 6.01 3.47 -9.41
C PRO A 236 5.15 2.75 -10.45
N VAL A 237 4.86 1.46 -10.27
CA VAL A 237 4.08 0.68 -11.25
C VAL A 237 2.66 1.22 -11.48
N TRP A 238 2.09 1.91 -10.50
CA TRP A 238 0.77 2.54 -10.64
C TRP A 238 0.79 3.75 -11.59
N CYS A 239 1.97 4.33 -11.84
CA CYS A 239 2.13 5.53 -12.66
C CYS A 239 2.20 5.15 -14.14
N ARG A 240 1.25 5.65 -14.94
CA ARG A 240 1.18 5.36 -16.39
C ARG A 240 2.10 6.24 -17.23
N LYS A 241 2.34 7.47 -16.77
CA LYS A 241 3.19 8.45 -17.43
C LYS A 241 4.04 9.15 -16.38
N ALA A 242 5.35 9.01 -16.54
CA ALA A 242 6.32 9.72 -15.74
C ALA A 242 7.19 10.58 -16.66
N ALA A 243 7.64 11.73 -16.17
CA ALA A 243 8.63 12.55 -16.84
C ALA A 243 9.74 12.89 -15.85
N LEU A 244 10.99 12.62 -16.24
CA LEU A 244 12.17 12.87 -15.42
C LEU A 244 13.06 13.89 -16.12
N ARG A 245 13.49 14.92 -15.38
CA ARG A 245 14.43 15.93 -15.85
C ARG A 245 15.60 16.06 -14.89
N VAL A 246 16.77 16.30 -15.45
CA VAL A 246 17.97 16.64 -14.69
C VAL A 246 18.49 17.98 -15.22
N ASN A 247 18.49 19.00 -14.37
CA ASN A 247 18.79 20.39 -14.75
C ASN A 247 17.99 20.87 -15.98
N GLY A 248 16.68 20.58 -15.99
CA GLY A 248 15.76 20.91 -17.08
C GLY A 248 15.83 20.03 -18.32
N LYS A 249 16.87 19.18 -18.47
CA LYS A 249 17.02 18.26 -19.61
C LYS A 249 16.24 16.98 -19.36
N LEU A 250 15.39 16.59 -20.31
CA LEU A 250 14.61 15.36 -20.24
C LEU A 250 15.54 14.13 -20.26
N VAL A 251 15.28 13.19 -19.37
CA VAL A 251 15.91 11.87 -19.34
C VAL A 251 15.00 10.89 -20.06
N ASP A 252 15.59 10.07 -20.93
CA ASP A 252 14.88 8.94 -21.53
C ASP A 252 14.68 7.84 -20.49
N LEU A 253 13.45 7.77 -19.95
CA LEU A 253 13.10 6.81 -18.91
C LEU A 253 13.10 5.37 -19.42
N GLU A 254 12.81 5.13 -20.70
CA GLU A 254 12.79 3.77 -21.24
C GLU A 254 14.21 3.18 -21.25
N ALA A 255 15.19 3.99 -21.67
CA ALA A 255 16.59 3.58 -21.68
C ALA A 255 17.24 3.55 -20.28
N ALA A 256 16.79 4.42 -19.36
CA ALA A 256 17.41 4.57 -18.04
C ALA A 256 16.82 3.66 -16.95
N THR A 257 15.65 3.06 -17.17
CA THR A 257 14.93 2.30 -16.14
C THR A 257 15.31 0.83 -16.15
N VAL A 258 15.76 0.32 -15.00
CA VAL A 258 16.01 -1.10 -14.74
C VAL A 258 15.24 -1.50 -13.49
N ASP A 259 14.48 -2.59 -13.55
CA ASP A 259 13.65 -3.09 -12.43
C ASP A 259 12.75 -2.00 -11.79
N GLY A 260 12.25 -1.08 -12.61
CA GLY A 260 11.40 0.04 -12.18
C GLY A 260 12.14 1.17 -11.46
N TYR A 261 13.47 1.24 -11.56
CA TYR A 261 14.28 2.37 -11.10
C TYR A 261 15.03 3.03 -12.26
N ALA A 262 14.81 4.33 -12.45
CA ALA A 262 15.62 5.15 -13.35
C ALA A 262 17.00 5.36 -12.74
N ALA A 263 18.05 4.83 -13.37
CA ALA A 263 19.42 4.89 -12.90
C ALA A 263 20.18 6.05 -13.56
N ILE A 264 20.44 7.11 -12.82
CA ILE A 264 21.08 8.33 -13.31
C ILE A 264 22.52 8.37 -12.81
N ARG A 265 23.47 7.87 -13.61
CA ARG A 265 24.90 7.99 -13.30
C ARG A 265 25.50 9.23 -13.91
N ARG A 266 26.03 10.12 -13.07
CA ARG A 266 26.74 11.34 -13.50
C ARG A 266 27.66 11.87 -12.39
N GLU A 267 28.47 12.86 -12.74
CA GLU A 267 29.08 13.75 -11.74
C GLU A 267 28.02 14.75 -11.27
N TRP A 268 27.74 14.71 -9.97
CA TRP A 268 26.84 15.60 -9.28
C TRP A 268 27.59 16.77 -8.67
N ARG A 269 27.01 17.96 -8.73
CA ARG A 269 27.55 19.22 -8.22
C ARG A 269 26.51 19.95 -7.38
N GLN A 270 26.98 20.85 -6.52
CA GLN A 270 26.12 21.67 -5.67
C GLN A 270 25.04 22.37 -6.51
N GLY A 271 23.77 22.15 -6.14
CA GLY A 271 22.62 22.79 -6.78
C GLY A 271 22.10 22.08 -8.03
N ASP A 272 22.62 20.90 -8.36
CA ASP A 272 21.99 20.03 -9.37
C ASP A 272 20.56 19.71 -8.94
N LYS A 273 19.63 19.77 -9.90
CA LYS A 273 18.19 19.54 -9.70
C LYS A 273 17.72 18.34 -10.49
N VAL A 274 16.92 17.52 -9.86
CA VAL A 274 16.19 16.41 -10.47
C VAL A 274 14.71 16.64 -10.25
N GLU A 275 13.93 16.63 -11.33
CA GLU A 275 12.49 16.87 -11.29
C GLU A 275 11.81 15.63 -11.86
N LEU A 276 10.97 15.00 -11.04
CA LEU A 276 10.16 13.84 -11.42
C LEU A 276 8.69 14.24 -11.33
N ASP A 277 7.98 14.13 -12.46
CA ASP A 277 6.54 14.30 -12.55
C ASP A 277 5.89 12.93 -12.73
N LEU A 278 5.06 12.52 -11.77
CA LEU A 278 4.31 11.28 -11.79
C LEU A 278 2.82 11.57 -12.04
N GLU A 279 2.26 11.06 -13.14
CA GLU A 279 0.83 11.23 -13.43
C GLU A 279 -0.01 10.48 -12.37
N MET A 280 -0.67 11.24 -11.48
CA MET A 280 -1.57 10.74 -10.42
C MET A 280 -2.93 10.32 -10.98
N SER A 281 -2.92 9.34 -11.88
CA SER A 281 -4.12 8.80 -12.52
C SER A 281 -5.05 8.14 -11.49
N MET A 282 -6.36 8.37 -11.65
CA MET A 282 -7.38 7.60 -10.95
C MET A 282 -7.54 6.26 -11.66
N ALA A 283 -7.43 5.16 -10.91
CA ALA A 283 -7.49 3.81 -11.42
C ALA A 283 -8.70 3.07 -10.86
N ARG A 284 -9.28 2.23 -11.73
CA ARG A 284 -10.21 1.16 -11.37
C ARG A 284 -9.40 -0.13 -11.25
N LEU A 285 -9.41 -0.73 -10.08
CA LEU A 285 -8.71 -1.99 -9.81
C LEU A 285 -9.71 -3.14 -9.77
N PHE A 286 -9.34 -4.23 -10.42
CA PHE A 286 -10.12 -5.48 -10.48
C PHE A 286 -9.29 -6.60 -9.88
N ALA A 287 -9.91 -7.45 -9.07
CA ALA A 287 -9.25 -8.63 -8.55
C ALA A 287 -9.10 -9.69 -9.65
N ASN A 288 -8.15 -10.60 -9.45
CA ASN A 288 -8.07 -11.83 -10.26
C ASN A 288 -9.42 -12.58 -10.15
N PRO A 289 -10.01 -13.11 -11.24
CA PRO A 289 -11.27 -13.85 -11.20
C PRO A 289 -11.32 -15.05 -10.25
N GLN A 290 -10.18 -15.55 -9.78
CA GLN A 290 -10.10 -16.58 -8.75
C GLN A 290 -10.45 -16.06 -7.35
N VAL A 291 -10.36 -14.74 -7.11
CA VAL A 291 -10.81 -14.07 -5.88
C VAL A 291 -12.32 -13.92 -5.94
N ARG A 292 -13.02 -14.93 -5.41
CA ARG A 292 -14.48 -15.09 -5.56
C ARG A 292 -15.26 -13.94 -4.93
N GLN A 293 -14.72 -13.37 -3.86
CA GLN A 293 -15.37 -12.32 -3.07
C GLN A 293 -15.47 -10.98 -3.83
N ASP A 294 -14.60 -10.78 -4.83
CA ASP A 294 -14.48 -9.52 -5.57
C ASP A 294 -14.97 -9.62 -7.02
N ILE A 295 -15.56 -10.75 -7.42
CA ILE A 295 -16.16 -10.90 -8.75
C ILE A 295 -17.28 -9.87 -8.93
N GLY A 296 -17.21 -9.11 -10.03
CA GLY A 296 -18.18 -8.05 -10.32
C GLY A 296 -18.05 -6.85 -9.37
N ARG A 297 -16.89 -6.69 -8.72
CA ARG A 297 -16.55 -5.54 -7.89
C ARG A 297 -15.34 -4.77 -8.43
N VAL A 298 -15.25 -3.51 -8.05
CA VAL A 298 -14.18 -2.59 -8.43
C VAL A 298 -13.73 -1.78 -7.22
N ALA A 299 -12.40 -1.69 -7.03
CA ALA A 299 -11.80 -0.78 -6.06
C ALA A 299 -11.25 0.47 -6.78
N LEU A 300 -11.22 1.60 -6.08
CA LEU A 300 -10.68 2.86 -6.60
C LEU A 300 -9.30 3.13 -6.00
N ALA A 301 -8.40 3.64 -6.84
CA ALA A 301 -7.08 4.07 -6.40
C ALA A 301 -6.68 5.39 -7.08
N ARG A 302 -5.81 6.17 -6.44
CA ARG A 302 -5.13 7.32 -7.04
C ARG A 302 -3.72 7.42 -6.46
N GLY A 303 -2.72 7.34 -7.32
CA GLY A 303 -1.34 7.23 -6.84
C GLY A 303 -1.18 5.95 -5.98
N PRO A 304 -0.55 6.04 -4.81
CA PRO A 304 -0.37 4.91 -3.90
C PRO A 304 -1.60 4.60 -3.05
N LEU A 305 -2.61 5.47 -3.06
CA LEU A 305 -3.76 5.40 -2.15
C LEU A 305 -4.89 4.55 -2.74
N ILE A 306 -5.38 3.62 -1.92
CA ILE A 306 -6.65 2.93 -2.10
C ILE A 306 -7.73 3.76 -1.44
N TYR A 307 -8.90 3.78 -2.06
CA TYR A 307 -10.06 4.55 -1.61
C TYR A 307 -11.16 3.63 -1.10
N CYS A 308 -11.97 4.16 -0.19
CA CYS A 308 -13.18 3.54 0.30
C CYS A 308 -14.33 4.55 0.33
N VAL A 309 -15.56 4.05 0.39
CA VAL A 309 -16.75 4.87 0.64
C VAL A 309 -17.22 4.65 2.07
N GLU A 310 -17.60 5.72 2.75
CA GLU A 310 -18.16 5.67 4.10
C GLU A 310 -19.62 6.14 4.09
N GLU A 311 -20.43 5.60 4.99
CA GLU A 311 -21.84 5.95 5.16
C GLU A 311 -22.05 7.45 5.38
N THR A 312 -21.15 8.10 6.14
CA THR A 312 -21.23 9.54 6.42
C THR A 312 -21.26 10.42 5.17
N ASP A 313 -20.63 9.98 4.07
CA ASP A 313 -20.59 10.74 2.81
C ASP A 313 -21.63 10.28 1.78
N ASN A 314 -22.11 9.04 1.89
CA ASN A 314 -22.86 8.37 0.83
C ASN A 314 -24.28 7.94 1.27
N GLY A 315 -24.59 7.98 2.56
CA GLY A 315 -25.79 7.41 3.18
C GLY A 315 -25.74 5.88 3.29
N GLY A 316 -26.47 5.33 4.26
CA GLY A 316 -26.43 3.90 4.62
C GLY A 316 -26.86 2.93 3.51
N GLY A 317 -26.61 1.64 3.73
CA GLY A 317 -26.80 0.58 2.76
C GLY A 317 -25.89 0.73 1.55
N LEU A 318 -24.59 0.87 1.79
CA LEU A 318 -23.54 1.05 0.77
C LEU A 318 -23.48 -0.11 -0.22
N HIS A 319 -23.86 -1.32 0.21
CA HIS A 319 -23.98 -2.51 -0.64
C HIS A 319 -24.98 -2.34 -1.82
N ARG A 320 -25.86 -1.32 -1.74
CA ARG A 320 -26.81 -0.97 -2.81
C ARG A 320 -26.22 -0.06 -3.87
N ILE A 321 -25.03 0.51 -3.64
CA ILE A 321 -24.36 1.37 -4.60
C ILE A 321 -23.57 0.52 -5.59
N ALA A 322 -23.75 0.82 -6.88
CA ALA A 322 -22.93 0.30 -7.96
C ALA A 322 -22.28 1.45 -8.73
N LEU A 323 -21.05 1.23 -9.19
CA LEU A 323 -20.27 2.20 -9.95
C LEU A 323 -20.16 1.75 -11.41
N PRO A 324 -20.85 2.42 -12.35
CA PRO A 324 -20.79 2.07 -13.76
C PRO A 324 -19.36 2.15 -14.30
N ARG A 325 -18.99 1.25 -15.23
CA ARG A 325 -17.66 1.21 -15.86
C ARG A 325 -17.23 2.55 -16.46
N GLU A 326 -18.16 3.18 -17.18
CA GLU A 326 -17.95 4.44 -17.90
C GLU A 326 -18.13 5.68 -17.00
N ALA A 327 -18.45 5.51 -15.72
CA ALA A 327 -18.60 6.64 -14.83
C ALA A 327 -17.28 7.41 -14.71
N ARG A 328 -17.32 8.70 -15.03
CA ARG A 328 -16.17 9.60 -14.90
C ARG A 328 -15.82 9.78 -13.43
N LEU A 329 -14.54 9.58 -13.11
CA LEU A 329 -13.98 9.89 -11.79
C LEU A 329 -13.45 11.32 -11.78
N GLU A 330 -13.66 12.00 -10.66
CA GLU A 330 -13.11 13.33 -10.41
C GLU A 330 -12.39 13.35 -9.05
N ALA A 331 -11.25 14.03 -8.99
CA ALA A 331 -10.47 14.17 -7.77
C ALA A 331 -10.61 15.60 -7.21
N HIS A 332 -10.86 15.72 -5.91
CA HIS A 332 -11.12 17.00 -5.24
C HIS A 332 -10.19 17.16 -4.04
N LYS A 333 -9.44 18.28 -3.97
CA LYS A 333 -8.64 18.65 -2.80
C LYS A 333 -9.57 19.19 -1.70
N GLU A 334 -9.52 18.57 -0.53
CA GLU A 334 -10.40 18.85 0.61
C GLU A 334 -9.54 19.20 1.84
N PRO A 335 -9.01 20.44 1.93
CA PRO A 335 -8.01 20.82 2.95
C PRO A 335 -8.53 20.75 4.39
N ASN A 336 -9.85 20.81 4.58
CA ASN A 336 -10.50 20.82 5.89
C ASN A 336 -11.13 19.47 6.27
N LEU A 337 -11.01 18.44 5.41
CA LEU A 337 -11.55 17.11 5.66
C LEU A 337 -10.40 16.16 6.00
N LEU A 338 -10.52 15.43 7.13
CA LEU A 338 -9.60 14.35 7.51
C LEU A 338 -8.12 14.78 7.50
N GLY A 339 -7.83 15.99 7.97
CA GLY A 339 -6.46 16.54 8.01
C GLY A 339 -5.91 17.02 6.67
N GLY A 340 -6.76 17.10 5.62
CA GLY A 340 -6.37 17.54 4.29
C GLY A 340 -6.13 16.35 3.36
N VAL A 341 -7.16 15.95 2.62
CA VAL A 341 -7.10 14.79 1.72
C VAL A 341 -7.52 15.14 0.30
N VAL A 342 -7.20 14.27 -0.65
CA VAL A 342 -7.84 14.26 -1.97
C VAL A 342 -8.95 13.21 -1.94
N THR A 343 -10.20 13.62 -2.20
CA THR A 343 -11.34 12.71 -2.34
C THR A 343 -11.61 12.39 -3.80
N LEU A 344 -12.27 11.26 -4.06
CA LEU A 344 -12.75 10.91 -5.40
C LEU A 344 -14.27 10.99 -5.42
N SER A 345 -14.85 11.46 -6.53
CA SER A 345 -16.29 11.42 -6.74
C SER A 345 -16.66 10.85 -8.10
N ALA A 346 -17.84 10.25 -8.17
CA ALA A 346 -18.44 9.76 -9.41
C ALA A 346 -19.96 9.79 -9.32
N ILE A 347 -20.64 9.70 -10.46
CA ILE A 347 -22.07 9.36 -10.49
C ILE A 347 -22.19 7.84 -10.58
N GLY A 348 -22.73 7.25 -9.52
CA GLY A 348 -23.08 5.84 -9.44
C GLY A 348 -24.58 5.61 -9.61
N SER A 349 -25.00 4.38 -9.38
CA SER A 349 -26.41 3.99 -9.25
C SER A 349 -26.65 3.39 -7.87
N ARG A 350 -27.84 3.59 -7.31
CA ARG A 350 -28.27 3.03 -6.04
C ARG A 350 -29.55 2.23 -6.25
N ALA A 351 -29.58 0.99 -5.77
CA ALA A 351 -30.79 0.18 -5.78
C ALA A 351 -31.82 0.72 -4.77
N GLU A 352 -33.03 0.95 -5.25
CA GLU A 352 -34.17 1.41 -4.44
C GLU A 352 -34.76 0.27 -3.61
N THR A 353 -35.24 0.60 -2.41
CA THR A 353 -35.92 -0.36 -1.52
C THR A 353 -37.41 -0.08 -1.34
N GLU A 354 -37.88 1.13 -1.64
CA GLU A 354 -39.28 1.52 -1.40
C GLU A 354 -40.26 0.70 -2.25
N SER A 355 -39.91 0.45 -3.51
CA SER A 355 -40.72 -0.37 -4.43
C SER A 355 -40.70 -1.87 -4.10
N TRP A 356 -39.99 -2.29 -3.06
CA TRP A 356 -39.85 -3.69 -2.65
C TRP A 356 -40.96 -4.16 -1.69
N GLY A 357 -41.61 -3.23 -0.98
CA GLY A 357 -42.71 -3.55 -0.07
C GLY A 357 -42.30 -4.54 1.03
N ALA A 358 -43.12 -5.59 1.22
CA ALA A 358 -42.87 -6.66 2.20
C ALA A 358 -42.25 -7.93 1.58
N ASP A 359 -42.02 -7.95 0.26
CA ASP A 359 -41.54 -9.14 -0.44
C ASP A 359 -40.07 -9.41 -0.09
N LEU A 360 -39.72 -10.66 0.21
CA LEU A 360 -38.32 -11.05 0.41
C LEU A 360 -37.64 -11.41 -0.93
N TYR A 361 -38.37 -12.01 -1.86
CA TYR A 361 -37.88 -12.45 -3.17
C TYR A 361 -38.92 -12.15 -4.26
N ARG A 362 -38.47 -11.64 -5.40
CA ARG A 362 -39.31 -11.41 -6.59
C ARG A 362 -38.52 -11.67 -7.89
N ARG A 363 -39.20 -11.62 -9.04
CA ARG A 363 -38.58 -11.91 -10.35
C ARG A 363 -37.89 -10.68 -10.95
N GLU A 364 -38.36 -9.50 -10.63
CA GLU A 364 -37.89 -8.24 -11.17
C GLU A 364 -36.72 -7.68 -10.33
N PRO A 365 -35.65 -7.18 -10.96
CA PRO A 365 -34.58 -6.50 -10.24
C PRO A 365 -35.08 -5.23 -9.54
N PRO A 366 -34.34 -4.71 -8.55
CA PRO A 366 -34.66 -3.40 -7.97
C PRO A 366 -34.52 -2.31 -9.03
N ALA A 367 -35.40 -1.31 -8.95
CA ALA A 367 -35.18 -0.06 -9.67
C ALA A 367 -33.89 0.59 -9.16
N THR A 368 -33.23 1.37 -10.01
CA THR A 368 -32.00 2.08 -9.67
C THR A 368 -32.12 3.56 -9.94
N GLU A 369 -31.69 4.37 -8.99
CA GLU A 369 -31.58 5.82 -9.15
C GLU A 369 -30.11 6.26 -9.25
N ALA A 370 -29.86 7.40 -9.90
CA ALA A 370 -28.52 7.98 -9.92
C ALA A 370 -28.16 8.51 -8.53
N THR A 371 -26.94 8.24 -8.08
CA THR A 371 -26.45 8.74 -6.78
C THR A 371 -25.04 9.30 -6.92
N LYS A 372 -24.72 10.32 -6.14
CA LYS A 372 -23.35 10.85 -6.08
C LYS A 372 -22.55 10.03 -5.07
N LEU A 373 -21.47 9.43 -5.55
CA LEU A 373 -20.51 8.70 -4.73
C LEU A 373 -19.36 9.64 -4.35
N LYS A 374 -18.96 9.62 -3.08
CA LYS A 374 -17.73 10.25 -2.58
C LYS A 374 -16.91 9.20 -1.84
N ALA A 375 -15.67 9.04 -2.28
CA ALA A 375 -14.70 8.13 -1.69
C ALA A 375 -13.55 8.91 -1.04
N VAL A 376 -13.09 8.43 0.11
CA VAL A 376 -11.97 8.96 0.87
C VAL A 376 -10.83 7.93 0.89
N PRO A 377 -9.56 8.34 1.15
CA PRO A 377 -8.46 7.39 1.30
C PRO A 377 -8.77 6.35 2.37
N TYR A 378 -8.50 5.08 2.09
CA TYR A 378 -8.81 3.95 2.96
C TYR A 378 -8.26 4.16 4.36
N PHE A 379 -7.01 4.62 4.51
CA PHE A 379 -6.42 4.81 5.83
C PHE A 379 -7.20 5.78 6.74
N ALA A 380 -7.94 6.71 6.16
CA ALA A 380 -8.62 7.78 6.88
C ALA A 380 -10.03 7.41 7.36
N TRP A 381 -10.55 6.24 6.98
CA TRP A 381 -11.85 5.76 7.44
C TRP A 381 -11.93 5.65 8.97
N ASP A 382 -13.13 5.65 9.53
CA ASP A 382 -13.39 5.53 10.98
C ASP A 382 -12.75 6.66 11.83
N ASN A 383 -12.64 7.86 11.26
CA ASN A 383 -12.24 9.10 11.97
C ASN A 383 -13.39 10.12 12.08
N ARG A 384 -14.61 9.70 11.73
CA ARG A 384 -15.83 10.52 11.68
C ARG A 384 -16.98 9.76 12.32
N GLU A 385 -18.23 10.08 11.98
CA GLU A 385 -19.40 9.37 12.48
C GLU A 385 -19.32 7.86 12.17
N PRO A 386 -19.60 6.99 13.16
CA PRO A 386 -19.74 5.55 12.96
C PRO A 386 -20.68 5.19 11.81
N GLY A 387 -20.30 4.22 10.99
CA GLY A 387 -21.17 3.74 9.91
C GLY A 387 -20.51 2.72 8.98
N GLU A 388 -21.25 2.32 7.96
CA GLU A 388 -20.77 1.38 6.95
C GLU A 388 -19.52 1.90 6.21
N MET A 389 -18.68 0.97 5.71
CA MET A 389 -17.53 1.26 4.85
C MET A 389 -17.37 0.17 3.78
N LEU A 390 -17.04 0.55 2.54
CA LEU A 390 -16.70 -0.39 1.46
C LEU A 390 -15.46 0.07 0.67
N VAL A 391 -14.50 -0.83 0.46
CA VAL A 391 -13.41 -0.67 -0.52
C VAL A 391 -13.84 -1.17 -1.90
N TRP A 392 -14.47 -2.35 -1.96
CA TRP A 392 -14.90 -2.98 -3.19
C TRP A 392 -16.36 -2.68 -3.49
N LEU A 393 -16.58 -1.75 -4.42
CA LEU A 393 -17.90 -1.36 -4.90
C LEU A 393 -18.41 -2.37 -5.92
N ARG A 394 -19.73 -2.58 -5.98
CA ARG A 394 -20.32 -3.32 -7.11
C ARG A 394 -20.03 -2.57 -8.40
N GLU A 395 -19.65 -3.31 -9.43
CA GLU A 395 -19.58 -2.76 -10.77
C GLU A 395 -20.99 -2.71 -11.36
N GLY A 396 -21.32 -1.58 -11.98
CA GLY A 396 -22.62 -1.30 -12.60
C GLY A 396 -22.63 -1.43 -14.11
#